data_AF-A0A7W7GQ90-F1
#
_entry.id   AF-A0A7W7GQ90-F1
#
_cell.length_a   1.000
_cell.length_b   1.000
_cell.length_c   1.000
_cell.angle_alpha   90.00
_cell.angle_beta   90.00
_cell.angle_gamma   90.00
#
_symmetry.space_group_name_H-M   'P 1'
#
loop_
_entity.id
_entity.type
_entity.pdbx_description
1 polymer ?
#
loop_
_entity_poly.entity_id
_entity_poly.type
_entity_poly.pdbx_seq_one_letter_code
_entity_poly.pdbx_strand_id
1 'polypeptide(L)'
;MADRVRTMTRRRFARLSEEELVAALPFRVKVAWTGWWLGLAIFVGGAWFFAWVLFFSEAETTPMGQMYKALMWIGLPVCLFFLPVYVIGCLFPRHLTVTEEGLSTRWWSVSWLQVERISYTGEVAEGKVQALFRVSPQLWESGLREANRWDSGMPFGGGGLTRHWPCVRTQRNLMPFVGSLWKLFETLHHRAWERAGHVGGFDGYGPVVPDGRRAVAPNTPAEDEDPAGGPVGAGGEASRRAQREEWPGGGGVDV
;
A
#
# COMPACT_ATOMS: atom_id res chain seq x y z
N MET A 1 -10.09 12.19 -29.02
CA MET A 1 -8.95 13.05 -28.64
C MET A 1 -8.63 12.71 -27.19
N ALA A 2 -7.66 11.82 -26.93
CA ALA A 2 -7.41 11.29 -25.60
C ALA A 2 -6.84 12.39 -24.71
N ASP A 3 -7.62 12.84 -23.72
CA ASP A 3 -7.22 13.91 -22.83
C ASP A 3 -5.96 13.48 -22.06
N ARG A 4 -4.87 14.22 -22.26
CA ARG A 4 -3.55 13.81 -21.78
C ARG A 4 -3.52 14.06 -20.28
N VAL A 5 -3.78 13.02 -19.48
CA VAL A 5 -3.74 13.04 -18.00
C VAL A 5 -2.51 13.79 -17.52
N ARG A 6 -2.73 14.95 -16.88
CA ARG A 6 -1.64 15.84 -16.47
C ARG A 6 -0.94 15.27 -15.24
N THR A 7 0.38 15.39 -15.21
CA THR A 7 1.15 15.02 -14.01
C THR A 7 1.01 16.12 -12.95
N MET A 8 0.62 15.74 -11.74
CA MET A 8 0.59 16.62 -10.58
C MET A 8 1.97 16.67 -9.94
N THR A 9 2.54 17.88 -9.81
CA THR A 9 3.82 18.08 -9.12
C THR A 9 3.59 18.41 -7.66
N ARG A 10 4.57 18.12 -6.79
CA ARG A 10 4.49 18.47 -5.36
C ARG A 10 4.22 19.96 -5.13
N ARG A 11 4.91 20.83 -5.87
CA ARG A 11 4.75 22.30 -5.76
C ARG A 11 3.36 22.76 -6.17
N ARG A 12 2.80 22.18 -7.22
CA ARG A 12 1.45 22.53 -7.68
C ARG A 12 0.41 22.04 -6.67
N PHE A 13 0.54 20.80 -6.22
CA PHE A 13 -0.38 20.23 -5.22
C PHE A 13 -0.43 21.07 -3.95
N ALA A 14 0.72 21.52 -3.44
CA ALA A 14 0.80 22.34 -2.23
C ALA A 14 0.17 23.75 -2.36
N ARG A 15 -0.13 24.21 -3.58
CA ARG A 15 -0.73 25.53 -3.83
C ARG A 15 -2.23 25.48 -4.07
N LEU A 16 -2.76 24.30 -4.41
CA LEU A 16 -4.17 24.15 -4.75
C LEU A 16 -4.97 23.86 -3.50
N SER A 17 -6.15 24.46 -3.40
CA SER A 17 -7.15 24.06 -2.42
C SER A 17 -7.70 22.68 -2.75
N GLU A 18 -8.41 22.07 -1.81
CA GLU A 18 -9.04 20.77 -2.03
C GLU A 18 -10.06 20.78 -3.18
N GLU A 19 -10.87 21.84 -3.27
CA GLU A 19 -11.86 22.00 -4.35
C GLU A 19 -11.18 22.14 -5.72
N GLU A 20 -10.08 22.90 -5.78
CA GLU A 20 -9.28 23.05 -6.99
C GLU A 20 -8.58 21.74 -7.38
N LEU A 21 -8.17 20.93 -6.40
CA LEU A 21 -7.59 19.61 -6.64
C LEU A 21 -8.61 18.64 -7.22
N VAL A 22 -9.84 18.64 -6.70
CA VAL A 22 -10.92 17.82 -7.26
C VAL A 22 -11.28 18.29 -8.67
N ALA A 23 -11.37 19.61 -8.90
CA ALA A 23 -11.62 20.16 -10.24
C ALA A 23 -10.49 19.89 -11.25
N ALA A 24 -9.28 19.58 -10.77
CA ALA A 24 -8.12 19.27 -11.62
C ALA A 24 -8.01 17.79 -12.02
N LEU A 25 -8.96 16.94 -11.63
CA LEU A 25 -9.01 15.53 -12.04
C LEU A 25 -9.35 15.41 -13.55
N PRO A 26 -8.85 14.37 -14.24
CA PRO A 26 -7.94 13.35 -13.76
C PRO A 26 -6.47 13.82 -13.76
N PHE A 27 -5.70 13.39 -12.76
CA PHE A 27 -4.26 13.67 -12.72
C PHE A 27 -3.42 12.48 -12.28
N ARG A 28 -2.13 12.53 -12.63
CA ARG A 28 -1.15 11.49 -12.35
C ARG A 28 -0.15 11.93 -11.28
N VAL A 29 -0.03 11.15 -10.21
CA VAL A 29 0.98 11.27 -9.16
C VAL A 29 2.18 10.40 -9.54
N LYS A 30 3.36 11.02 -9.67
CA LYS A 30 4.57 10.30 -10.05
C LYS A 30 5.23 9.64 -8.85
N VAL A 31 6.02 8.60 -9.12
CA VAL A 31 6.91 8.00 -8.13
C VAL A 31 8.27 8.70 -8.30
N ALA A 32 8.87 9.12 -7.20
CA ALA A 32 10.20 9.70 -7.17
C ALA A 32 11.21 8.63 -7.56
N TRP A 33 11.66 8.71 -8.81
CA TRP A 33 12.47 7.66 -9.41
C TRP A 33 13.87 7.58 -8.81
N THR A 34 14.40 8.70 -8.32
CA THR A 34 15.76 8.79 -7.74
C THR A 34 15.98 7.87 -6.55
N GLY A 35 15.00 7.76 -5.64
CA GLY A 35 15.11 6.88 -4.47
C GLY A 35 15.20 5.40 -4.85
N TRP A 36 14.52 5.00 -5.92
CA TRP A 36 14.56 3.63 -6.42
C TRP A 36 15.90 3.29 -7.07
N TRP A 37 16.46 4.20 -7.87
CA TRP A 37 17.79 4.01 -8.46
C TRP A 37 18.90 3.97 -7.41
N LEU A 38 18.84 4.83 -6.39
CA LEU A 38 19.78 4.80 -5.29
C LEU A 38 19.72 3.46 -4.54
N GLY A 39 18.52 2.98 -4.23
CA GLY A 39 18.34 1.67 -3.62
C GLY A 39 18.87 0.54 -4.51
N LEU A 40 18.59 0.58 -5.80
CA LEU A 40 19.10 -0.41 -6.76
C LEU A 40 20.64 -0.40 -6.80
N ALA A 41 21.27 0.77 -6.83
CA ALA A 41 22.73 0.89 -6.82
C ALA A 41 23.35 0.28 -5.55
N ILE A 42 22.72 0.50 -4.38
CA ILE A 42 23.15 -0.11 -3.11
C ILE A 42 23.06 -1.64 -3.18
N PHE A 43 21.94 -2.19 -3.67
CA PHE A 43 21.77 -3.65 -3.76
C PHE A 43 22.69 -4.29 -4.79
N VAL A 44 22.91 -3.66 -5.95
CA VAL A 44 23.86 -4.13 -6.96
C VAL A 44 25.30 -4.07 -6.44
N GLY A 45 25.69 -2.95 -5.82
CA GLY A 45 27.01 -2.79 -5.23
C GLY A 45 27.25 -3.77 -4.08
N GLY A 46 26.26 -3.98 -3.22
CA GLY A 46 26.31 -4.97 -2.13
C GLY A 46 26.41 -6.40 -2.65
N ALA A 47 25.58 -6.78 -3.64
CA ALA A 47 25.68 -8.09 -4.28
C ALA A 47 27.04 -8.31 -4.93
N TRP A 48 27.57 -7.31 -5.63
CA TRP A 48 28.91 -7.35 -6.22
C TRP A 48 30.00 -7.52 -5.15
N PHE A 49 29.95 -6.75 -4.06
CA PHE A 49 30.88 -6.86 -2.95
C PHE A 49 30.85 -8.26 -2.32
N PHE A 50 29.67 -8.78 -2.00
CA PHE A 50 29.54 -10.13 -1.44
C PHE A 50 29.98 -11.22 -2.42
N ALA A 51 29.71 -11.06 -3.71
CA ALA A 51 30.21 -11.98 -4.73
C ALA A 51 31.74 -11.92 -4.82
N TRP A 52 32.34 -10.73 -4.74
CA TRP A 52 33.80 -10.58 -4.72
C TRP A 52 34.43 -11.26 -3.49
N VAL A 53 33.82 -11.14 -2.32
CA VAL A 53 34.25 -11.84 -1.09
C VAL A 53 34.30 -13.36 -1.28
N LEU A 54 33.44 -13.96 -2.12
CA LEU A 54 33.51 -15.41 -2.42
C LEU A 54 34.88 -15.80 -3.00
N PHE A 55 35.44 -14.96 -3.87
CA PHE A 55 36.68 -15.23 -4.60
C PHE A 55 37.93 -14.65 -3.93
N PHE A 56 37.78 -13.86 -2.86
CA PHE A 56 38.91 -13.28 -2.14
C PHE A 56 39.48 -14.29 -1.14
N SER A 57 40.58 -14.96 -1.50
CA SER A 57 41.20 -16.05 -0.72
C SER A 57 41.86 -15.57 0.58
N GLU A 58 42.35 -14.33 0.62
CA GLU A 58 42.89 -13.72 1.85
C GLU A 58 41.82 -13.47 2.93
N ALA A 59 40.53 -13.59 2.58
CA ALA A 59 39.48 -13.55 3.58
C ALA A 59 39.56 -14.75 4.56
N GLU A 60 40.21 -15.85 4.21
CA GLU A 60 40.24 -17.04 5.07
C GLU A 60 41.38 -16.99 6.10
N THR A 61 42.37 -16.13 5.90
CA THR A 61 43.58 -16.04 6.73
C THR A 61 43.47 -15.07 7.89
N THR A 62 42.46 -14.18 7.88
CA THR A 62 42.25 -13.17 8.94
C THR A 62 40.88 -13.32 9.60
N PRO A 63 40.75 -13.05 10.91
CA PRO A 63 39.44 -13.08 11.59
C PRO A 63 38.39 -12.17 10.93
N MET A 64 38.82 -11.00 10.43
CA MET A 64 37.94 -10.06 9.73
C MET A 64 37.44 -10.63 8.40
N GLY A 65 38.31 -11.29 7.64
CA GLY A 65 37.92 -11.96 6.40
C GLY A 65 36.93 -13.10 6.62
N GLN A 66 37.13 -13.89 7.67
CA GLN A 66 36.21 -14.98 8.03
C GLN A 66 34.82 -14.42 8.40
N MET A 67 34.78 -13.29 9.11
CA MET A 67 33.53 -12.58 9.39
C MET A 67 32.83 -12.13 8.09
N TYR A 68 33.56 -11.57 7.12
CA TYR A 68 32.96 -11.20 5.83
C TYR A 68 32.44 -12.41 5.05
N LYS A 69 33.17 -13.53 5.06
CA LYS A 69 32.71 -14.81 4.48
C LYS A 69 31.49 -15.36 5.21
N ALA A 70 31.33 -15.15 6.52
CA ALA A 70 30.10 -15.51 7.20
C ALA A 70 28.94 -14.59 6.78
N LEU A 71 29.18 -13.28 6.74
CA LEU A 71 28.16 -12.29 6.35
C LEU A 71 27.69 -12.45 4.90
N MET A 72 28.55 -12.84 3.96
CA MET A 72 28.15 -13.00 2.56
C MET A 72 27.07 -14.07 2.38
N TRP A 73 27.09 -15.15 3.18
CA TRP A 73 26.09 -16.22 3.09
C TRP A 73 24.68 -15.76 3.44
N ILE A 74 24.56 -14.65 4.18
CA ILE A 74 23.28 -14.00 4.48
C ILE A 74 23.05 -12.82 3.52
N GLY A 75 24.06 -11.97 3.36
CA GLY A 75 23.99 -10.74 2.59
C GLY A 75 23.72 -10.96 1.11
N LEU A 76 24.35 -11.97 0.49
CA LEU A 76 24.15 -12.25 -0.94
C LEU A 76 22.72 -12.74 -1.23
N PRO A 77 22.15 -13.74 -0.52
CA PRO A 77 20.74 -14.09 -0.69
C PRO A 77 19.79 -12.92 -0.45
N VAL A 78 20.03 -12.09 0.56
CA VAL A 78 19.21 -10.89 0.82
C VAL A 78 19.27 -9.92 -0.36
N CYS A 79 20.46 -9.66 -0.90
CA CYS A 79 20.60 -8.78 -2.06
C CYS A 79 19.88 -9.34 -3.28
N LEU A 80 20.06 -10.63 -3.57
CA LEU A 80 19.40 -11.31 -4.70
C LEU A 80 17.88 -11.33 -4.54
N PHE A 81 17.38 -11.46 -3.31
CA PHE A 81 15.95 -11.45 -3.03
C PHE A 81 15.30 -10.08 -3.28
N PHE A 82 15.93 -8.98 -2.83
CA PHE A 82 15.38 -7.63 -3.03
C PHE A 82 15.70 -7.04 -4.41
N LEU A 83 16.68 -7.58 -5.13
CA LEU A 83 17.08 -7.06 -6.44
C LEU A 83 15.90 -6.96 -7.43
N PRO A 84 15.04 -8.00 -7.62
CA PRO A 84 13.86 -7.89 -8.48
C PRO A 84 12.90 -6.76 -8.07
N VAL A 85 12.71 -6.52 -6.77
CA VAL A 85 11.84 -5.45 -6.25
C VAL A 85 12.34 -4.09 -6.72
N TYR A 86 13.64 -3.82 -6.58
CA TYR A 86 14.23 -2.55 -6.98
C TYR A 86 14.33 -2.40 -8.49
N VAL A 87 14.65 -3.48 -9.22
CA VAL A 87 14.63 -3.49 -10.70
C VAL A 87 13.22 -3.14 -11.20
N ILE A 88 12.20 -3.81 -10.67
CA ILE A 88 10.81 -3.54 -10.99
C ILE A 88 10.41 -2.10 -10.62
N GLY A 89 10.80 -1.62 -9.44
CA GLY A 89 10.51 -0.26 -9.00
C GLY A 89 11.18 0.82 -9.86
N CYS A 90 12.37 0.53 -10.42
CA CYS A 90 13.10 1.41 -11.33
C CYS A 90 12.55 1.36 -12.76
N LEU A 91 12.40 0.18 -13.34
CA LEU A 91 12.04 0.05 -14.76
C LEU A 91 10.54 0.27 -15.00
N PHE A 92 9.72 -0.03 -14.00
CA PHE A 92 8.27 0.03 -14.10
C PHE A 92 7.66 0.81 -12.92
N PRO A 93 7.97 2.10 -12.77
CA PRO A 93 7.41 2.92 -11.71
C PRO A 93 5.88 2.96 -11.84
N ARG A 94 5.20 2.56 -10.77
CA ARG A 94 3.75 2.49 -10.64
C ARG A 94 3.21 3.85 -10.22
N HIS A 95 3.27 4.76 -11.17
CA HIS A 95 2.59 6.04 -11.05
C HIS A 95 1.10 5.85 -10.78
N LEU A 96 0.57 6.60 -9.82
CA LEU A 96 -0.82 6.54 -9.42
C LEU A 96 -1.63 7.54 -10.23
N THR A 97 -2.67 7.09 -10.90
CA THR A 97 -3.64 7.95 -11.58
C THR A 97 -4.85 8.07 -10.68
N VAL A 98 -5.21 9.32 -10.36
CA VAL A 98 -6.35 9.66 -9.51
C VAL A 98 -7.42 10.22 -10.41
N THR A 99 -8.62 9.66 -10.29
CA THR A 99 -9.80 10.06 -11.05
C THR A 99 -10.99 10.23 -10.10
N GLU A 100 -12.09 10.78 -10.61
CA GLU A 100 -13.32 10.84 -9.84
C GLU A 100 -13.95 9.47 -9.55
N GLU A 101 -13.67 8.46 -10.37
CA GLU A 101 -14.26 7.12 -10.27
C GLU A 101 -13.44 6.17 -9.40
N GLY A 102 -12.12 6.40 -9.32
CA GLY A 102 -11.21 5.55 -8.58
C GLY A 102 -9.73 5.88 -8.75
N LEU A 103 -8.94 4.86 -8.42
CA LEU A 103 -7.49 4.87 -8.47
C LEU A 103 -6.98 3.79 -9.40
N SER A 104 -5.99 4.12 -10.21
CA SER A 104 -5.34 3.13 -11.05
C SER A 104 -3.83 3.31 -11.13
N THR A 105 -3.15 2.20 -11.31
CA THR A 105 -1.74 2.14 -11.71
C THR A 105 -1.64 1.40 -13.03
N ARG A 106 -0.41 1.08 -13.46
CA ARG A 106 -0.20 0.23 -14.64
C ARG A 106 -0.76 -1.19 -14.48
N TRP A 107 -0.86 -1.70 -13.25
CA TRP A 107 -1.13 -3.12 -13.01
C TRP A 107 -2.47 -3.39 -12.34
N TRP A 108 -3.03 -2.41 -11.65
CA TRP A 108 -4.30 -2.56 -10.95
C TRP A 108 -5.12 -1.30 -11.05
N SER A 109 -6.44 -1.45 -10.94
CA SER A 109 -7.41 -0.37 -10.87
C SER A 109 -8.46 -0.73 -9.84
N VAL A 110 -8.89 0.25 -9.04
CA VAL A 110 -9.89 0.09 -7.99
C VAL A 110 -10.81 1.29 -8.02
N SER A 111 -12.13 1.06 -8.07
CA SER A 111 -13.11 2.14 -7.93
C SER A 111 -13.22 2.58 -6.47
N TRP A 112 -13.51 3.86 -6.24
CA TRP A 112 -13.81 4.36 -4.90
C TRP A 112 -14.96 3.61 -4.22
N LEU A 113 -15.96 3.17 -4.99
CA LEU A 113 -17.08 2.37 -4.46
C LEU A 113 -16.66 0.96 -4.00
N GLN A 114 -15.52 0.46 -4.47
CA GLN A 114 -14.97 -0.84 -4.08
C GLN A 114 -13.99 -0.76 -2.90
N VAL A 115 -13.66 0.46 -2.46
CA VAL A 115 -12.81 0.69 -1.29
C VAL A 115 -13.69 0.70 -0.05
N GLU A 116 -13.43 -0.23 0.86
CA GLU A 116 -14.08 -0.28 2.17
C GLU A 116 -13.44 0.76 3.11
N ARG A 117 -12.11 0.79 3.18
CA ARG A 117 -11.38 1.65 4.11
C ARG A 117 -10.08 2.15 3.50
N ILE A 118 -9.74 3.39 3.82
CA ILE A 118 -8.44 4.00 3.49
C ILE A 118 -7.59 4.05 4.77
N SER A 119 -6.37 3.50 4.71
CA SER A 119 -5.46 3.40 5.85
C SER A 119 -4.00 3.73 5.50
N TYR A 120 -3.24 4.04 6.55
CA TYR A 120 -1.82 4.41 6.68
C TYR A 120 -0.86 3.22 6.85
N THR A 121 0.28 3.10 6.17
CA THR A 121 1.42 2.32 6.72
C THR A 121 2.77 2.89 6.30
N GLY A 122 3.80 2.55 7.08
CA GLY A 122 5.17 3.03 6.90
C GLY A 122 5.59 3.97 8.03
N GLU A 123 6.89 4.24 8.09
CA GLU A 123 7.43 5.27 8.97
C GLU A 123 6.90 6.66 8.57
N VAL A 124 6.73 7.56 9.55
CA VAL A 124 6.23 8.93 9.35
C VAL A 124 7.13 9.76 8.41
N ALA A 125 8.34 9.29 8.12
CA ALA A 125 9.26 9.93 7.19
C ALA A 125 8.67 10.07 5.77
N GLU A 126 8.85 11.26 5.19
CA GLU A 126 8.44 11.55 3.81
C GLU A 126 9.04 10.51 2.85
N GLY A 127 8.19 9.90 2.03
CA GLY A 127 8.58 8.90 1.03
C GLY A 127 8.47 7.43 1.47
N LYS A 128 8.41 7.15 2.77
CA LYS A 128 8.23 5.77 3.29
C LYS A 128 6.77 5.37 3.47
N VAL A 129 5.88 6.35 3.64
CA VAL A 129 4.44 6.14 3.80
C VAL A 129 3.80 5.61 2.51
N GLN A 130 2.92 4.61 2.65
CA GLN A 130 2.06 4.06 1.60
C GLN A 130 0.60 4.20 2.00
N ALA A 131 -0.27 4.45 1.02
CA ALA A 131 -1.71 4.36 1.22
C ALA A 131 -2.15 2.91 1.06
N LEU A 132 -3.11 2.49 1.89
CA LEU A 132 -3.72 1.17 1.90
C LEU A 132 -5.21 1.35 1.62
N PHE A 133 -5.68 0.68 0.59
CA PHE A 133 -7.10 0.61 0.26
C PHE A 133 -7.57 -0.80 0.58
N ARG A 134 -8.33 -0.95 1.67
CA ARG A 134 -9.01 -2.20 1.98
C ARG A 134 -10.14 -2.38 0.98
N VAL A 135 -10.21 -3.57 0.40
CA VAL A 135 -11.22 -3.96 -0.59
C VAL A 135 -11.89 -5.26 -0.15
N SER A 136 -12.96 -5.65 -0.83
CA SER A 136 -13.60 -6.94 -0.55
C SER A 136 -12.67 -8.12 -0.86
N PRO A 137 -12.76 -9.23 -0.11
CA PRO A 137 -11.97 -10.44 -0.37
C PRO A 137 -12.16 -10.98 -1.80
N GLN A 138 -13.35 -10.85 -2.37
CA GLN A 138 -13.67 -11.30 -3.73
C GLN A 138 -12.90 -10.50 -4.78
N LEU A 139 -12.88 -9.16 -4.63
CA LEU A 139 -12.09 -8.30 -5.52
C LEU A 139 -10.59 -8.58 -5.35
N TRP A 140 -10.14 -8.83 -4.12
CA TRP A 140 -8.76 -9.18 -3.85
C TRP A 140 -8.30 -10.43 -4.59
N GLU A 141 -9.10 -11.50 -4.54
CA GLU A 141 -8.78 -12.80 -5.16
C GLU A 141 -9.07 -12.84 -6.68
N SER A 142 -9.69 -11.81 -7.25
CA SER A 142 -9.94 -11.70 -8.71
C SER A 142 -8.68 -11.51 -9.57
N GLY A 143 -7.49 -11.49 -8.96
CA GLY A 143 -6.19 -11.18 -9.60
C GLY A 143 -5.56 -9.87 -9.09
N LEU A 144 -6.30 -9.06 -8.35
CA LEU A 144 -5.81 -7.82 -7.75
C LEU A 144 -4.66 -8.07 -6.75
N ARG A 145 -4.73 -9.18 -6.01
CA ARG A 145 -3.68 -9.65 -5.10
C ARG A 145 -2.33 -9.83 -5.79
N GLU A 146 -2.33 -10.48 -6.95
CA GLU A 146 -1.10 -10.71 -7.71
C GLU A 146 -0.59 -9.43 -8.36
N ALA A 147 -1.50 -8.61 -8.89
CA ALA A 147 -1.17 -7.31 -9.47
C ALA A 147 -0.52 -6.35 -8.46
N ASN A 148 -0.90 -6.43 -7.18
CA ASN A 148 -0.36 -5.59 -6.10
C ASN A 148 0.86 -6.19 -5.39
N ARG A 149 1.32 -7.40 -5.74
CA ARG A 149 2.39 -8.12 -5.02
C ARG A 149 3.68 -7.32 -4.83
N TRP A 150 4.01 -6.46 -5.78
CA TRP A 150 5.24 -5.67 -5.74
C TRP A 150 5.17 -4.45 -4.81
N ASP A 151 3.96 -4.04 -4.40
CA ASP A 151 3.73 -2.96 -3.44
C ASP A 151 3.29 -3.47 -2.06
N SER A 152 3.11 -4.80 -1.93
CA SER A 152 2.61 -5.46 -0.73
C SER A 152 3.44 -5.20 0.53
N GLY A 153 4.72 -4.82 0.37
CA GLY A 153 5.67 -4.74 1.48
C GLY A 153 5.99 -6.10 2.11
N MET A 154 5.69 -7.21 1.45
CA MET A 154 6.04 -8.56 1.91
C MET A 154 7.14 -9.17 1.05
N PRO A 155 8.16 -9.80 1.66
CA PRO A 155 8.48 -9.81 3.09
C PRO A 155 9.25 -8.53 3.50
N PHE A 156 9.32 -8.28 4.80
CA PHE A 156 10.18 -7.25 5.42
C PHE A 156 10.10 -5.84 4.81
N GLY A 157 8.93 -5.45 4.33
CA GLY A 157 8.72 -4.12 3.75
C GLY A 157 9.25 -3.94 2.33
N GLY A 158 9.79 -4.96 1.64
CA GLY A 158 10.27 -4.82 0.26
C GLY A 158 9.20 -5.04 -0.80
N GLY A 159 8.31 -6.01 -0.61
CA GLY A 159 7.38 -6.44 -1.67
C GLY A 159 7.94 -7.61 -2.48
N GLY A 160 7.17 -8.07 -3.46
CA GLY A 160 7.48 -9.25 -4.29
C GLY A 160 6.71 -10.51 -3.90
N LEU A 161 6.19 -10.58 -2.66
CA LEU A 161 5.23 -11.60 -2.25
C LEU A 161 3.83 -11.04 -2.12
N THR A 162 2.82 -11.90 -2.21
CA THR A 162 1.44 -11.49 -1.98
C THR A 162 1.15 -11.39 -0.49
N ARG A 163 0.16 -10.58 -0.12
CA ARG A 163 -0.36 -10.50 1.25
C ARG A 163 -1.71 -11.22 1.29
N HIS A 164 -2.01 -11.90 2.40
CA HIS A 164 -3.30 -12.56 2.57
C HIS A 164 -4.44 -11.57 2.89
N TRP A 165 -4.11 -10.41 3.47
CA TRP A 165 -5.10 -9.38 3.80
C TRP A 165 -5.51 -8.62 2.53
N PRO A 166 -6.82 -8.35 2.32
CA PRO A 166 -7.35 -7.72 1.12
C PRO A 166 -7.11 -6.20 1.13
N CYS A 167 -5.85 -5.80 1.02
CA CYS A 167 -5.41 -4.41 1.04
C CYS A 167 -4.48 -4.11 -0.14
N VAL A 168 -4.94 -3.23 -1.03
CA VAL A 168 -4.12 -2.69 -2.12
C VAL A 168 -3.22 -1.59 -1.58
N ARG A 169 -1.92 -1.67 -1.88
CA ARG A 169 -0.92 -0.68 -1.48
C ARG A 169 -0.43 0.14 -2.65
N THR A 170 -0.19 1.43 -2.43
CA THR A 170 0.55 2.26 -3.39
C THR A 170 2.04 1.99 -3.32
N GLN A 171 2.78 2.21 -4.41
CA GLN A 171 4.23 2.24 -4.35
C GLN A 171 4.72 3.35 -3.39
N ARG A 172 5.84 3.11 -2.71
CA ARG A 172 6.54 4.13 -1.89
C ARG A 172 7.06 5.27 -2.77
N ASN A 173 7.43 6.38 -2.12
CA ASN A 173 8.01 7.56 -2.76
C ASN A 173 7.09 8.23 -3.80
N LEU A 174 5.77 8.26 -3.58
CA LEU A 174 4.89 9.09 -4.41
C LEU A 174 5.21 10.59 -4.26
N MET A 175 5.01 11.35 -5.33
CA MET A 175 5.15 12.80 -5.40
C MET A 175 3.92 13.39 -6.11
N PRO A 176 3.03 14.08 -5.39
CA PRO A 176 3.07 14.41 -3.95
C PRO A 176 3.13 13.21 -3.01
N PHE A 177 3.70 13.40 -1.81
CA PHE A 177 3.78 12.34 -0.81
C PHE A 177 2.40 11.93 -0.34
N VAL A 178 2.28 10.65 0.01
CA VAL A 178 1.03 10.03 0.43
C VAL A 178 0.34 10.80 1.58
N GLY A 179 1.11 11.30 2.56
CA GLY A 179 0.54 12.08 3.66
C GLY A 179 -0.18 13.36 3.22
N SER A 180 0.24 13.96 2.10
CA SER A 180 -0.44 15.12 1.51
C SER A 180 -1.70 14.75 0.73
N LEU A 181 -1.81 13.49 0.27
CA LEU A 181 -2.92 12.99 -0.54
C LEU A 181 -4.10 12.49 0.29
N TRP A 182 -3.93 12.31 1.61
CA TRP A 182 -4.92 11.71 2.51
C TRP A 182 -6.30 12.36 2.40
N LYS A 183 -6.39 13.67 2.64
CA LYS A 183 -7.67 14.39 2.61
C LYS A 183 -8.35 14.26 1.25
N LEU A 184 -7.58 14.36 0.17
CA LEU A 184 -8.13 14.20 -1.17
C LEU A 184 -8.71 12.80 -1.40
N PHE A 185 -8.03 11.74 -0.95
CA PHE A 185 -8.55 10.38 -1.09
C PHE A 185 -9.82 10.17 -0.28
N GLU A 186 -9.88 10.67 0.95
CA GLU A 186 -11.10 10.63 1.77
C GLU A 186 -12.25 11.38 1.11
N THR A 187 -12.01 12.59 0.59
CA THR A 187 -13.03 13.40 -0.07
C THR A 187 -13.54 12.75 -1.36
N LEU A 188 -12.65 12.19 -2.19
CA LEU A 188 -13.07 11.50 -3.42
C LEU A 188 -13.83 10.22 -3.13
N HIS A 189 -13.41 9.48 -2.11
CA HIS A 189 -14.15 8.32 -1.62
C HIS A 189 -15.55 8.72 -1.16
N HIS A 190 -15.66 9.72 -0.28
CA HIS A 190 -16.94 10.24 0.21
C HIS A 190 -17.87 10.67 -0.93
N ARG A 191 -17.38 11.52 -1.85
CA ARG A 191 -18.17 12.01 -3.00
C ARG A 191 -18.62 10.89 -3.92
N ALA A 192 -17.80 9.85 -4.12
CA ALA A 192 -18.19 8.71 -4.94
C ALA A 192 -19.39 7.98 -4.33
N TRP A 193 -19.38 7.77 -3.02
CA TRP A 193 -20.46 7.12 -2.30
C TRP A 193 -21.72 7.98 -2.18
N GLU A 194 -21.58 9.30 -1.95
CA GLU A 194 -22.71 10.24 -2.01
C GLU A 194 -23.40 10.21 -3.38
N ARG A 195 -22.63 10.22 -4.47
CA ARG A 195 -23.16 10.09 -5.83
C ARG A 195 -23.89 8.78 -6.08
N ALA A 196 -23.49 7.71 -5.39
CA ALA A 196 -24.17 6.42 -5.42
C ALA A 196 -25.43 6.36 -4.53
N GLY A 197 -25.82 7.46 -3.89
CA GLY A 197 -27.03 7.56 -3.08
C GLY A 197 -26.87 7.10 -1.63
N HIS A 198 -25.64 6.83 -1.18
CA HIS A 198 -25.36 6.48 0.21
C HIS A 198 -25.16 7.77 1.03
N VAL A 199 -26.28 8.35 1.46
CA VAL A 199 -26.29 9.58 2.27
C VAL A 199 -26.34 9.20 3.75
N GLY A 200 -25.19 9.18 4.41
CA GLY A 200 -25.10 9.09 5.86
C GLY A 200 -23.66 9.21 6.34
N GLY A 201 -23.48 9.39 7.64
CA GLY A 201 -22.20 9.79 8.23
C GLY A 201 -21.06 8.84 7.88
N PHE A 202 -19.84 9.37 7.80
CA PHE A 202 -18.63 8.60 7.56
C PHE A 202 -17.96 8.25 8.90
N ASP A 203 -17.81 6.97 9.22
CA ASP A 203 -17.21 6.53 10.50
C ASP A 203 -15.68 6.28 10.39
N GLY A 204 -15.08 6.61 9.24
CA GLY A 204 -13.67 6.30 8.93
C GLY A 204 -13.44 4.91 8.33
N TYR A 205 -14.50 4.12 8.13
CA TYR A 205 -14.46 2.76 7.55
C TYR A 205 -15.46 2.57 6.40
N GLY A 206 -15.99 3.67 5.84
CA GLY A 206 -17.03 3.66 4.82
C GLY A 206 -18.22 4.56 5.21
N PRO A 207 -19.12 4.84 4.28
CA PRO A 207 -20.35 5.54 4.59
C PRO A 207 -21.30 4.63 5.38
N VAL A 208 -21.99 5.21 6.35
CA VAL A 208 -23.00 4.54 7.17
C VAL A 208 -24.36 4.96 6.65
N VAL A 209 -25.20 3.99 6.29
CA VAL A 209 -26.61 4.19 5.91
C VAL A 209 -27.36 4.86 7.08
N PRO A 210 -28.40 5.70 6.86
CA PRO A 210 -29.15 6.36 7.93
C PRO A 210 -29.62 5.47 9.09
N ASP A 211 -29.83 4.17 8.83
CA ASP A 211 -30.17 3.14 9.83
C ASP A 211 -28.99 2.74 10.75
N GLY A 212 -27.82 3.38 10.64
CA GLY A 212 -26.61 3.04 11.42
C GLY A 212 -25.85 1.82 10.90
N ARG A 213 -26.31 1.20 9.81
CA ARG A 213 -25.63 0.07 9.14
C ARG A 213 -24.55 0.59 8.19
N ARG A 214 -23.41 -0.08 8.10
CA ARG A 214 -22.38 0.28 7.10
C ARG A 214 -22.91 0.00 5.70
N ALA A 215 -22.74 0.96 4.81
CA ALA A 215 -23.07 0.78 3.41
C ALA A 215 -22.13 -0.26 2.83
N VAL A 216 -22.73 -1.32 2.29
CA VAL A 216 -22.03 -2.44 1.68
C VAL A 216 -21.66 -2.00 0.26
N ALA A 217 -20.38 -2.13 -0.11
CA ALA A 217 -19.95 -1.80 -1.47
C ALA A 217 -20.83 -2.56 -2.47
N PRO A 218 -21.16 -2.01 -3.66
CA PRO A 218 -22.11 -2.62 -4.60
C PRO A 218 -21.80 -4.07 -5.01
N ASN A 219 -20.58 -4.55 -4.74
CA ASN A 219 -20.09 -5.90 -5.04
C ASN A 219 -19.73 -6.74 -3.80
N THR A 220 -20.07 -6.26 -2.60
CA THR A 220 -20.02 -7.08 -1.39
C THR A 220 -21.43 -7.67 -1.26
N PRO A 221 -21.61 -9.00 -1.19
CA PRO A 221 -22.95 -9.57 -1.04
C PRO A 221 -23.60 -8.96 0.20
N ALA A 222 -24.91 -8.71 0.12
CA ALA A 222 -25.70 -8.59 1.34
C ALA A 222 -25.34 -9.81 2.20
N GLU A 223 -25.12 -9.60 3.49
CA GLU A 223 -25.15 -10.71 4.44
C GLU A 223 -26.59 -11.27 4.44
N ASP A 224 -26.95 -12.00 3.38
CA ASP A 224 -28.21 -12.69 3.30
C ASP A 224 -28.06 -13.98 4.08
N GLU A 225 -28.81 -14.01 5.18
CA GLU A 225 -29.57 -15.17 5.60
C GLU A 225 -28.76 -16.43 5.87
N ASP A 226 -28.36 -16.53 7.13
CA ASP A 226 -28.01 -17.78 7.82
C ASP A 226 -29.01 -18.90 7.44
N PRO A 227 -28.62 -19.90 6.62
CA PRO A 227 -29.54 -20.95 6.21
C PRO A 227 -29.48 -22.13 7.18
N ALA A 228 -29.35 -21.87 8.48
CA ALA A 228 -29.47 -22.89 9.52
C ALA A 228 -29.74 -22.26 10.90
N GLY A 229 -31.01 -22.21 11.31
CA GLY A 229 -31.36 -21.93 12.70
C GLY A 229 -30.68 -22.91 13.67
N GLY A 230 -29.89 -22.38 14.59
CA GLY A 230 -29.28 -23.10 15.72
C GLY A 230 -28.75 -22.12 16.77
N PRO A 231 -28.86 -22.41 18.08
CA PRO A 231 -28.88 -21.38 19.11
C PRO A 231 -27.52 -20.71 19.35
N VAL A 232 -27.60 -19.41 19.62
CA VAL A 232 -26.54 -18.51 20.07
C VAL A 232 -25.77 -19.12 21.25
N GLY A 233 -24.48 -19.39 21.05
CA GLY A 233 -23.59 -19.80 22.15
C GLY A 233 -22.14 -20.00 21.73
N ALA A 234 -21.24 -19.24 22.36
CA ALA A 234 -19.84 -19.60 22.60
C ALA A 234 -18.77 -19.48 21.47
N GLY A 235 -18.96 -18.64 20.44
CA GLY A 235 -17.91 -18.35 19.45
C GLY A 235 -17.25 -16.96 19.52
N GLY A 236 -17.93 -15.97 20.12
CA GLY A 236 -17.60 -14.54 19.94
C GLY A 236 -16.46 -13.99 20.80
N GLU A 237 -16.12 -14.63 21.93
CA GLU A 237 -15.11 -14.09 22.86
C GLU A 237 -13.67 -14.52 22.52
N ALA A 238 -13.48 -15.71 21.94
CA ALA A 238 -12.15 -16.20 21.56
C ALA A 238 -11.56 -15.38 20.39
N SER A 239 -12.40 -14.99 19.43
CA SER A 239 -11.97 -14.18 18.28
C SER A 239 -11.70 -12.72 18.65
N ARG A 240 -12.42 -12.17 19.66
CA ARG A 240 -12.14 -10.83 20.21
C ARG A 240 -10.88 -10.77 21.06
N ARG A 241 -10.49 -11.87 21.72
CA ARG A 241 -9.21 -11.96 22.46
C ARG A 241 -8.01 -11.99 21.52
N ALA A 242 -8.08 -12.76 20.43
CA ALA A 242 -6.99 -12.82 19.45
C ALA A 242 -6.73 -11.47 18.75
N GLN A 243 -7.77 -10.64 18.54
CA GLN A 243 -7.60 -9.31 17.95
C GLN A 243 -7.06 -8.24 18.92
N ARG A 244 -7.06 -8.51 20.24
CA ARG A 244 -6.64 -7.55 21.27
C ARG A 244 -5.18 -7.75 21.72
N GLU A 245 -4.56 -8.87 21.39
CA GLU A 245 -3.19 -9.21 21.84
C GLU A 245 -2.07 -8.88 20.83
N GLU A 246 -2.37 -8.50 19.58
CA GLU A 246 -1.34 -8.15 18.56
C GLU A 246 -1.01 -6.65 18.44
N TRP A 247 -1.49 -5.81 19.36
CA TRP A 247 -1.16 -4.38 19.38
C TRP A 247 -0.07 -4.08 20.42
N PRO A 248 1.17 -3.71 20.04
CA PRO A 248 2.04 -2.97 20.94
C PRO A 248 1.49 -1.53 21.04
N GLY A 249 1.22 -1.12 22.28
CA GLY A 249 0.49 0.09 22.62
C GLY A 249 1.06 1.39 22.04
N GLY A 250 0.15 2.27 21.67
CA GLY A 250 0.43 3.69 21.56
C GLY A 250 0.83 4.24 22.93
N GLY A 251 2.07 4.71 23.03
CA GLY A 251 2.47 5.60 24.12
C GLY A 251 1.74 6.91 23.96
N GLY A 252 0.86 7.22 24.92
CA GLY A 252 0.31 8.55 25.10
C GLY A 252 1.44 9.55 25.38
N VAL A 253 1.33 10.73 24.78
CA VAL A 253 2.09 11.91 25.17
C VAL A 253 1.07 12.79 25.92
N ASP A 254 1.17 12.80 27.23
CA ASP A 254 0.60 13.88 28.05
C ASP A 254 1.48 15.13 27.90
N VAL A 255 0.82 16.27 27.99
CA VAL A 255 1.25 17.68 27.80
C VAL A 255 2.61 18.02 28.40
#